data_AF-A0A316XHP0-F1
#
_entry.id   AF-A0A316XHP0-F1
#
_cell.length_a   1.000
_cell.length_b   1.000
_cell.length_c   1.000
_cell.angle_alpha   90.00
_cell.angle_beta   90.00
_cell.angle_gamma   90.00
#
_symmetry.space_group_name_H-M   'P 1'
#
loop_
_entity.id
_entity.type
_entity.pdbx_description
1 polymer ?
#
loop_
_entity_poly.entity_id
_entity_poly.type
_entity_poly.pdbx_seq_one_letter_code
_entity_poly.pdbx_strand_id
1 'polypeptide(L)'
;MRNIKNISVAVALIAFNVLFSQVAIGKQTVDGNSTVLDFDNIPGNTKGVILPATSGLPGRTLVNGTFVFDTTDNKVKVFENNAWKPLSDAGSSSMIVANNSADLGKGVVMGASSSTADGVLVLESQDKAMILPKVATPHINVKNPYPGMICYDTTSKTLAVFDGLVWNYWK
;
A
#
# COMPACT_ATOMS: atom_id res chain seq x y z
N MET A 1 -33.19 34.31 20.31
CA MET A 1 -32.50 34.11 19.02
C MET A 1 -30.97 34.03 19.12
N ARG A 2 -30.29 34.85 19.94
CA ARG A 2 -28.82 34.85 20.07
C ARG A 2 -28.24 33.54 20.63
N ASN A 3 -28.91 32.91 21.61
CA ASN A 3 -28.45 31.65 22.21
C ASN A 3 -28.59 30.45 21.26
N ILE A 4 -29.61 30.45 20.40
CA ILE A 4 -29.81 29.39 19.39
C ILE A 4 -28.67 29.43 18.36
N LYS A 5 -28.25 30.62 17.91
CA LYS A 5 -27.10 30.79 17.00
C LYS A 5 -25.80 30.25 17.62
N ASN A 6 -25.56 30.48 18.90
CA ASN A 6 -24.36 30.00 19.59
C ASN A 6 -24.37 28.47 19.77
N ILE A 7 -25.53 27.88 20.05
CA ILE A 7 -25.70 26.42 20.13
C ILE A 7 -25.48 25.77 18.75
N SER A 8 -26.04 26.35 17.68
CA SER A 8 -25.84 25.85 16.31
C SER A 8 -24.36 25.86 15.89
N VAL A 9 -23.60 26.89 16.27
CA VAL A 9 -22.16 26.98 15.99
C VAL A 9 -21.36 25.95 16.81
N ALA A 10 -21.71 25.73 18.08
CA ALA A 10 -21.07 24.73 18.92
C ALA A 10 -21.30 23.29 18.39
N VAL A 11 -22.53 22.96 17.97
CA VAL A 11 -22.86 21.67 17.37
C VAL A 11 -22.11 21.45 16.05
N ALA A 12 -22.01 22.50 15.20
CA ALA A 12 -21.23 22.43 13.97
C ALA A 12 -19.73 22.17 14.26
N LEU A 13 -19.14 22.85 15.25
CA LEU A 13 -17.74 22.63 15.63
C LEU A 13 -17.46 21.20 16.13
N ILE A 14 -18.38 20.62 16.90
CA ILE A 14 -18.23 19.26 17.42
C ILE A 14 -18.34 18.22 16.28
N ALA A 15 -19.21 18.46 15.28
CA ALA A 15 -19.39 17.56 14.14
C ALA A 15 -18.16 17.47 13.22
N PHE A 16 -17.29 18.49 13.17
CA PHE A 16 -16.06 18.44 12.36
C PHE A 16 -14.93 17.60 12.97
N ASN A 17 -14.99 17.29 14.27
CA ASN A 17 -13.93 16.57 14.97
C ASN A 17 -14.01 15.03 14.85
N VAL A 18 -15.01 14.50 14.14
CA VAL A 18 -15.23 13.04 14.00
C VAL A 18 -14.93 12.49 12.60
N LEU A 19 -14.28 13.27 11.74
CA LEU A 19 -13.96 12.84 10.38
C LEU A 19 -12.59 12.13 10.34
N PHE A 20 -12.61 10.80 10.36
CA PHE A 20 -11.47 10.00 9.92
C PHE A 20 -11.43 10.00 8.39
N SER A 21 -10.38 10.57 7.81
CA SER A 21 -10.24 10.65 6.35
C SER A 21 -9.76 9.32 5.79
N GLN A 22 -10.53 8.74 4.87
CA GLN A 22 -10.11 7.62 4.01
C GLN A 22 -9.43 8.20 2.77
N VAL A 23 -8.42 7.52 2.24
CA VAL A 23 -7.64 8.01 1.09
C VAL A 23 -8.05 7.27 -0.19
N ALA A 24 -8.43 8.02 -1.22
CA ALA A 24 -8.68 7.49 -2.55
C ALA A 24 -7.66 8.06 -3.55
N ILE A 25 -6.98 7.18 -4.30
CA ILE A 25 -5.97 7.57 -5.30
C ILE A 25 -6.51 7.25 -6.69
N GLY A 26 -6.57 8.28 -7.55
CA GLY A 26 -7.05 8.13 -8.93
C GLY A 26 -8.57 8.00 -9.06
N LYS A 27 -9.33 8.24 -7.99
CA LYS A 27 -10.79 8.23 -7.95
C LYS A 27 -11.32 9.25 -6.94
N GLN A 28 -12.63 9.56 -7.00
CA GLN A 28 -13.25 10.60 -6.16
C GLN A 28 -13.71 10.10 -4.79
N THR A 29 -14.07 8.83 -4.69
CA THR A 29 -14.58 8.22 -3.46
C THR A 29 -13.97 6.85 -3.28
N VAL A 30 -13.77 6.45 -2.03
CA VAL A 30 -13.33 5.10 -1.66
C VAL A 30 -14.46 4.07 -1.80
N ASP A 31 -14.10 2.82 -2.08
CA ASP A 31 -15.00 1.68 -2.03
C ASP A 31 -15.09 1.13 -0.60
N GLY A 32 -16.31 0.96 -0.09
CA GLY A 32 -16.56 0.34 1.22
C GLY A 32 -16.29 1.24 2.42
N ASN A 33 -16.75 0.80 3.60
CA ASN A 33 -16.65 1.57 4.84
C ASN A 33 -15.40 1.21 5.67
N SER A 34 -14.79 0.07 5.39
CA SER A 34 -13.62 -0.49 6.10
C SER A 34 -12.34 -0.35 5.28
N THR A 35 -12.15 0.82 4.68
CA THR A 35 -11.04 1.08 3.75
C THR A 35 -10.21 2.27 4.24
N VAL A 36 -8.89 2.09 4.38
CA VAL A 36 -7.97 3.20 4.74
C VAL A 36 -7.36 3.83 3.49
N LEU A 37 -7.09 3.00 2.48
CA LEU A 37 -6.48 3.38 1.23
C LEU A 37 -7.11 2.59 0.08
N ASP A 38 -7.56 3.31 -0.93
CA ASP A 38 -8.20 2.76 -2.12
C ASP A 38 -7.56 3.36 -3.38
N PHE A 39 -7.56 2.57 -4.45
CA PHE A 39 -7.03 2.96 -5.75
C PHE A 39 -8.09 2.85 -6.82
N ASP A 40 -7.83 3.53 -7.93
CA ASP A 40 -8.65 3.45 -9.13
C ASP A 40 -8.97 1.99 -9.52
N ASN A 41 -10.25 1.75 -9.79
CA ASN A 41 -10.84 0.45 -10.07
C ASN A 41 -11.56 0.41 -11.44
N ILE A 42 -11.33 1.41 -12.30
CA ILE A 42 -11.93 1.43 -13.65
C ILE A 42 -11.51 0.21 -14.48
N PRO A 43 -12.40 -0.31 -15.36
CA PRO A 43 -12.03 -1.32 -16.34
C PRO A 43 -10.85 -0.86 -17.19
N GLY A 44 -9.88 -1.76 -17.40
CA GLY A 44 -8.66 -1.46 -18.15
C GLY A 44 -7.54 -0.80 -17.33
N ASN A 45 -7.69 -0.66 -16.02
CA ASN A 45 -6.60 -0.23 -15.16
C ASN A 45 -5.38 -1.18 -15.27
N THR A 46 -4.19 -0.60 -15.38
CA THR A 46 -2.90 -1.28 -15.47
C THR A 46 -1.90 -0.78 -14.43
N LYS A 47 -2.35 0.03 -13.46
CA LYS A 47 -1.52 0.60 -12.40
C LYS A 47 -1.47 -0.36 -11.22
N GLY A 48 -0.27 -0.54 -10.65
CA GLY A 48 -0.03 -1.28 -9.41
C GLY A 48 0.68 -0.40 -8.37
N VAL A 49 0.88 -0.95 -7.18
CA VAL A 49 1.77 -0.35 -6.17
C VAL A 49 3.16 -0.88 -6.40
N ILE A 50 4.16 -0.02 -6.47
CA ILE A 50 5.56 -0.43 -6.53
C ILE A 50 6.09 -0.47 -5.09
N LEU A 51 6.56 -1.64 -4.68
CA LEU A 51 7.15 -1.82 -3.35
C LEU A 51 8.51 -1.12 -3.25
N PRO A 52 8.89 -0.66 -2.05
CA PRO A 52 10.24 -0.17 -1.81
C PRO A 52 11.26 -1.26 -2.14
N ALA A 53 12.29 -0.88 -2.91
CA ALA A 53 13.41 -1.75 -3.20
C ALA A 53 14.55 -1.46 -2.22
N THR A 54 14.96 -2.45 -1.44
CA THR A 54 16.00 -2.30 -0.42
C THR A 54 17.12 -3.29 -0.64
N SER A 55 18.35 -2.88 -0.34
CA SER A 55 19.49 -3.79 -0.27
C SER A 55 19.47 -4.50 1.08
N GLY A 56 18.88 -5.69 1.13
CA GLY A 56 18.65 -6.45 2.34
C GLY A 56 17.33 -6.09 3.03
N LEU A 57 17.09 -6.75 4.17
CA LEU A 57 15.84 -6.62 4.90
C LEU A 57 15.90 -5.45 5.90
N PRO A 58 14.83 -4.65 6.04
CA PRO A 58 14.78 -3.58 7.03
C PRO A 58 15.04 -4.14 8.45
N GLY A 59 16.00 -3.55 9.17
CA GLY A 59 16.43 -4.03 10.49
C GLY A 59 15.77 -3.33 11.70
N ARG A 60 14.78 -2.46 11.47
CA ARG A 60 14.09 -1.69 12.53
C ARG A 60 12.86 -2.45 13.03
N THR A 61 11.94 -1.78 13.74
CA THR A 61 10.72 -2.39 14.28
C THR A 61 9.83 -2.93 13.16
N LEU A 62 10.02 -4.20 12.81
CA LEU A 62 9.23 -4.91 11.82
C LEU A 62 7.84 -5.23 12.37
N VAL A 63 6.83 -5.08 11.52
CA VAL A 63 5.46 -5.46 11.82
C VAL A 63 4.97 -6.43 10.77
N ASN A 64 4.13 -7.39 11.16
CA ASN A 64 3.54 -8.31 10.19
C ASN A 64 2.75 -7.51 9.14
N GLY A 65 2.88 -7.90 7.86
CA GLY A 65 2.33 -7.18 6.72
C GLY A 65 3.31 -6.17 6.08
N THR A 66 4.58 -6.10 6.50
CA THR A 66 5.60 -5.34 5.77
C THR A 66 5.97 -6.03 4.46
N PHE A 67 5.91 -5.30 3.34
CA PHE A 67 6.32 -5.79 2.02
C PHE A 67 7.57 -5.07 1.52
N VAL A 68 8.44 -5.80 0.83
CA VAL A 68 9.67 -5.25 0.26
C VAL A 68 10.07 -5.99 -1.01
N PHE A 69 10.77 -5.31 -1.92
CA PHE A 69 11.57 -5.96 -2.95
C PHE A 69 13.03 -5.96 -2.49
N ASP A 70 13.56 -7.12 -2.12
CA ASP A 70 14.94 -7.26 -1.65
C ASP A 70 15.88 -7.43 -2.85
N THR A 71 16.77 -6.46 -3.07
CA THR A 71 17.72 -6.47 -4.19
C THR A 71 18.94 -7.36 -3.95
N THR A 72 19.12 -7.93 -2.75
CA THR A 72 20.22 -8.87 -2.48
C THR A 72 19.98 -10.23 -3.10
N ASP A 73 18.73 -10.67 -3.18
CA ASP A 73 18.32 -11.93 -3.82
C ASP A 73 17.22 -11.76 -4.89
N ASN A 74 16.87 -10.51 -5.22
CA ASN A 74 15.88 -10.11 -6.23
C ASN A 74 14.50 -10.74 -6.00
N LYS A 75 14.02 -10.72 -4.76
CA LYS A 75 12.72 -11.31 -4.39
C LYS A 75 11.79 -10.29 -3.78
N VAL A 76 10.51 -10.42 -4.08
CA VAL A 76 9.46 -9.79 -3.27
C VAL A 76 9.26 -10.63 -2.01
N LYS A 77 9.25 -9.98 -0.85
CA LYS A 77 9.09 -10.64 0.45
C LYS A 77 8.03 -9.92 1.27
N VAL A 78 7.32 -10.69 2.08
CA VAL A 78 6.43 -10.19 3.13
C VAL A 78 6.95 -10.65 4.48
N PHE A 79 6.91 -9.78 5.47
CA PHE A 79 7.12 -10.16 6.86
C PHE A 79 5.78 -10.63 7.44
N GLU A 80 5.67 -11.91 7.75
CA GLU A 80 4.48 -12.49 8.38
C GLU A 80 4.88 -13.52 9.44
N ASN A 81 4.09 -13.66 10.49
CA ASN A 81 4.39 -14.59 11.60
C ASN A 81 5.80 -14.40 12.17
N ASN A 82 6.28 -13.16 12.26
CA ASN A 82 7.62 -12.80 12.71
C ASN A 82 8.77 -13.38 11.86
N ALA A 83 8.51 -13.71 10.60
CA ALA A 83 9.51 -14.22 9.67
C ALA A 83 9.33 -13.61 8.28
N TRP A 84 10.44 -13.46 7.55
CA TRP A 84 10.39 -13.09 6.14
C TRP A 84 10.01 -14.30 5.29
N LYS A 85 8.95 -14.14 4.50
CA LYS A 85 8.50 -15.13 3.54
C LYS A 85 8.63 -14.59 2.12
N PRO A 86 9.28 -15.33 1.20
CA PRO A 86 9.32 -14.95 -0.20
C PRO A 86 7.94 -15.09 -0.85
N LEU A 87 7.56 -14.08 -1.63
CA LEU A 87 6.39 -14.06 -2.50
C LEU A 87 6.76 -14.27 -3.98
N SER A 88 8.03 -14.44 -4.29
CA SER A 88 8.51 -14.75 -5.63
C SER A 88 9.77 -15.61 -5.58
N ASP A 89 10.07 -16.23 -6.70
CA ASP A 89 11.42 -16.69 -7.00
C ASP A 89 12.35 -15.50 -7.28
N ALA A 90 13.62 -15.79 -7.54
CA ALA A 90 14.61 -14.76 -7.88
C ALA A 90 14.29 -14.17 -9.26
N GLY A 91 13.90 -12.89 -9.27
CA GLY A 91 13.62 -12.12 -10.46
C GLY A 91 14.80 -11.24 -10.87
N SER A 92 14.54 -9.97 -11.18
CA SER A 92 15.55 -9.02 -11.65
C SER A 92 15.37 -7.62 -11.07
N SER A 93 16.46 -7.05 -10.56
CA SER A 93 16.54 -5.65 -10.11
C SER A 93 17.11 -4.70 -11.17
N SER A 94 17.35 -5.14 -12.41
CA SER A 94 18.06 -4.34 -13.43
C SER A 94 17.38 -3.01 -13.81
N MET A 95 16.06 -2.93 -13.64
CA MET A 95 15.28 -1.70 -13.90
C MET A 95 15.23 -0.76 -12.68
N ILE A 96 15.73 -1.20 -11.52
CA ILE A 96 15.69 -0.45 -10.28
C ILE A 96 16.75 0.65 -10.31
N VAL A 97 16.29 1.90 -10.14
CA VAL A 97 17.20 3.04 -9.98
C VAL A 97 17.47 3.23 -8.50
N ALA A 98 18.69 2.92 -8.07
CA ALA A 98 19.09 3.03 -6.67
C ALA A 98 19.13 4.49 -6.22
N ASN A 99 18.45 4.78 -5.11
CA ASN A 99 18.64 6.01 -4.36
C ASN A 99 19.59 5.74 -3.19
N ASN A 100 20.79 6.30 -3.25
CA ASN A 100 21.83 6.12 -2.23
C ASN A 100 21.82 7.24 -1.17
N SER A 101 20.82 8.14 -1.22
CA SER A 101 20.65 9.17 -0.20
C SER A 101 20.28 8.53 1.14
N ALA A 102 20.67 9.15 2.24
CA ALA A 102 20.23 8.71 3.55
C ALA A 102 18.71 8.82 3.69
N ASP A 103 18.07 7.79 4.24
CA ASP A 103 16.65 7.86 4.62
C ASP A 103 16.48 8.82 5.79
N LEU A 104 15.92 10.00 5.50
CA LEU A 104 15.61 11.03 6.50
C LEU A 104 14.09 11.08 6.70
N GLY A 105 13.63 10.93 7.95
CA GLY A 105 12.23 11.05 8.33
C GLY A 105 11.61 9.75 8.86
N LYS A 106 10.29 9.77 9.11
CA LYS A 106 9.52 8.66 9.70
C LYS A 106 8.51 8.02 8.73
N GLY A 107 8.68 8.24 7.43
CA GLY A 107 7.69 7.83 6.42
C GLY A 107 6.34 8.56 6.54
N VAL A 108 5.31 7.96 5.97
CA VAL A 108 3.93 8.45 6.00
C VAL A 108 3.06 7.45 6.74
N VAL A 109 2.27 7.92 7.72
CA VAL A 109 1.25 7.11 8.42
C VAL A 109 -0.12 7.52 7.90
N MET A 110 -0.94 6.54 7.50
CA MET A 110 -2.35 6.74 7.14
C MET A 110 -3.26 5.96 8.08
N GLY A 111 -4.37 6.57 8.50
CA GLY A 111 -5.37 5.94 9.37
C GLY A 111 -5.22 6.23 10.87
N ALA A 112 -4.06 6.70 11.32
CA ALA A 112 -3.81 7.16 12.69
C ALA A 112 -2.88 8.39 12.73
N SER A 113 -2.78 9.04 13.89
CA SER A 113 -1.89 10.20 14.10
C SER A 113 -0.42 9.81 14.27
N SER A 114 -0.13 8.56 14.63
CA SER A 114 1.21 8.01 14.77
C SER A 114 1.18 6.48 14.67
N SER A 115 2.35 5.87 14.46
CA SER A 115 2.55 4.42 14.54
C SER A 115 3.92 4.13 15.16
N THR A 116 4.05 2.95 15.76
CA THR A 116 5.34 2.39 16.20
C THR A 116 6.00 1.53 15.12
N ALA A 117 5.27 1.19 14.06
CA ALA A 117 5.83 0.50 12.91
C ALA A 117 6.83 1.39 12.18
N ASP A 118 7.96 0.83 11.77
CA ASP A 118 8.92 1.54 10.94
C ASP A 118 8.72 1.17 9.46
N GLY A 119 8.33 2.14 8.66
CA GLY A 119 8.09 1.96 7.23
C GLY A 119 7.91 3.28 6.50
N VAL A 120 8.19 3.29 5.20
CA VAL A 120 8.03 4.49 4.36
C VAL A 120 6.55 4.84 4.13
N LEU A 121 5.68 3.83 4.13
CA LEU A 121 4.24 3.94 4.13
C LEU A 121 3.68 2.95 5.14
N VAL A 122 3.03 3.46 6.17
CA VAL A 122 2.40 2.68 7.24
C VAL A 122 0.90 2.92 7.21
N LEU A 123 0.14 1.83 7.14
CA LEU A 123 -1.31 1.85 7.23
C LEU A 123 -1.71 1.40 8.63
N GLU A 124 -2.14 2.34 9.46
CA GLU A 124 -2.44 2.11 10.87
C GLU A 124 -3.95 2.20 11.09
N SER A 125 -4.59 1.06 11.33
CA SER A 125 -6.01 0.98 11.64
C SER A 125 -6.37 -0.32 12.32
N GLN A 126 -7.38 -0.29 13.20
CA GLN A 126 -7.90 -1.49 13.87
C GLN A 126 -8.90 -2.28 13.00
N ASP A 127 -9.58 -1.60 12.08
CA ASP A 127 -10.78 -2.13 11.42
C ASP A 127 -10.86 -1.78 9.91
N LYS A 128 -9.79 -1.21 9.34
CA LYS A 128 -9.72 -0.81 7.92
C LYS A 128 -8.49 -1.39 7.25
N ALA A 129 -8.64 -1.71 5.97
CA ALA A 129 -7.57 -2.26 5.15
C ALA A 129 -7.35 -1.45 3.88
N MET A 130 -6.23 -1.71 3.21
CA MET A 130 -6.00 -1.25 1.85
C MET A 130 -6.75 -2.15 0.87
N ILE A 131 -7.40 -1.53 -0.12
CA ILE A 131 -7.82 -2.22 -1.34
C ILE A 131 -6.67 -2.10 -2.32
N LEU A 132 -6.07 -3.22 -2.74
CA LEU A 132 -5.02 -3.18 -3.76
C LEU A 132 -5.56 -2.67 -5.11
N PRO A 133 -4.71 -2.03 -5.93
CA PRO A 133 -5.08 -1.71 -7.31
C PRO A 133 -5.57 -2.95 -8.05
N LYS A 134 -6.72 -2.83 -8.70
CA LYS A 134 -7.38 -3.93 -9.41
C LYS A 134 -6.96 -3.93 -10.86
N VAL A 135 -6.35 -5.02 -11.33
CA VAL A 135 -5.90 -5.19 -12.72
C VAL A 135 -6.40 -6.53 -13.23
N ALA A 136 -7.03 -6.58 -14.39
CA ALA A 136 -7.40 -7.87 -15.00
C ALA A 136 -6.17 -8.45 -15.73
N THR A 137 -5.84 -9.72 -15.49
CA THR A 137 -4.76 -10.45 -16.19
C THR A 137 -3.48 -9.62 -16.35
N PRO A 138 -2.81 -9.25 -15.25
CA PRO A 138 -1.70 -8.29 -15.26
C PRO A 138 -0.54 -8.71 -16.17
N HIS A 139 -0.27 -10.01 -16.26
CA HIS A 139 0.75 -10.57 -17.17
C HIS A 139 0.50 -10.29 -18.67
N ILE A 140 -0.72 -9.96 -19.07
CA ILE A 140 -1.08 -9.60 -20.46
C ILE A 140 -1.18 -8.08 -20.61
N ASN A 141 -1.82 -7.43 -19.64
CA ASN A 141 -2.27 -6.05 -19.78
C ASN A 141 -1.24 -5.01 -19.31
N VAL A 142 -0.37 -5.35 -18.36
CA VAL A 142 0.71 -4.44 -17.93
C VAL A 142 1.91 -4.64 -18.86
N LYS A 143 2.10 -3.70 -19.80
CA LYS A 143 3.12 -3.84 -20.86
C LYS A 143 4.55 -3.62 -20.40
N ASN A 144 4.76 -2.83 -19.35
CA ASN A 144 6.08 -2.54 -18.80
C ASN A 144 6.03 -2.51 -17.26
N PRO A 145 5.82 -3.66 -16.60
CA PRO A 145 5.77 -3.72 -15.15
C PRO A 145 7.14 -3.41 -14.54
N TYR A 146 7.13 -2.82 -13.34
CA TYR A 146 8.34 -2.46 -12.62
C TYR A 146 8.63 -3.49 -11.52
N PRO A 147 9.89 -3.90 -11.26
CA PRO A 147 10.20 -4.87 -10.22
C PRO A 147 9.60 -4.47 -8.86
N GLY A 148 8.96 -5.41 -8.17
CA GLY A 148 8.25 -5.14 -6.93
C GLY A 148 6.85 -4.56 -7.12
N MET A 149 6.32 -4.50 -8.35
CA MET A 149 4.93 -4.12 -8.60
C MET A 149 3.98 -5.19 -8.05
N ILE A 150 2.98 -4.75 -7.28
CA ILE A 150 1.90 -5.60 -6.77
C ILE A 150 0.52 -5.04 -7.18
N CYS A 151 -0.42 -5.94 -7.42
CA CYS A 151 -1.82 -5.63 -7.67
C CYS A 151 -2.72 -6.83 -7.33
N TYR A 152 -4.03 -6.60 -7.32
CA TYR A 152 -5.01 -7.68 -7.24
C TYR A 152 -5.48 -8.06 -8.64
N ASP A 153 -5.25 -9.31 -9.05
CA ASP A 153 -5.76 -9.82 -10.31
C ASP A 153 -7.25 -10.16 -10.18
N THR A 154 -8.09 -9.40 -10.86
CA THR A 154 -9.55 -9.58 -10.82
C THR A 154 -10.02 -10.84 -11.55
N THR A 155 -9.21 -11.41 -12.44
CA THR A 155 -9.57 -12.60 -13.22
C THR A 155 -9.28 -13.87 -12.43
N SER A 156 -8.05 -14.03 -11.94
CA SER A 156 -7.65 -15.19 -11.13
C SER A 156 -8.03 -15.08 -9.65
N LYS A 157 -8.40 -13.87 -9.20
CA LYS A 157 -8.77 -13.52 -7.80
C LYS A 157 -7.62 -13.78 -6.82
N THR A 158 -6.44 -13.27 -7.17
CA THR A 158 -5.20 -13.51 -6.41
C THR A 158 -4.42 -12.23 -6.22
N LEU A 159 -3.54 -12.20 -5.22
CA LEU A 159 -2.46 -11.23 -5.17
C LEU A 159 -1.47 -11.56 -6.31
N ALA A 160 -1.20 -10.59 -7.17
CA ALA A 160 -0.24 -10.70 -8.26
C ALA A 160 0.99 -9.83 -7.95
N VAL A 161 2.18 -10.42 -8.12
CA VAL A 161 3.46 -9.84 -7.74
C VAL A 161 4.45 -9.98 -8.89
N PHE A 162 5.01 -8.87 -9.37
CA PHE A 162 6.03 -8.88 -10.41
C PHE A 162 7.44 -8.81 -9.80
N ASP A 163 8.27 -9.82 -10.09
CA ASP A 163 9.63 -9.95 -9.54
C ASP A 163 10.72 -9.28 -10.40
N GLY A 164 10.32 -8.61 -11.49
CA GLY A 164 11.25 -8.04 -12.46
C GLY A 164 11.44 -8.87 -13.72
N LEU A 165 11.01 -10.14 -13.71
CA LEU A 165 11.00 -11.03 -14.87
C LEU A 165 9.60 -11.56 -15.16
N VAL A 166 8.93 -12.10 -14.14
CA VAL A 166 7.63 -12.76 -14.27
C VAL A 166 6.65 -12.35 -13.17
N TRP A 167 5.38 -12.67 -13.41
CA TRP A 167 4.29 -12.48 -12.45
C TRP A 167 4.07 -13.76 -11.64
N ASN A 168 4.06 -13.61 -10.31
CA ASN A 168 3.78 -14.64 -9.31
C ASN A 168 2.39 -14.39 -8.72
N TYR A 169 1.61 -15.45 -8.45
CA TYR A 169 0.21 -15.35 -8.04
C TYR A 169 -0.04 -16.12 -6.74
N TRP A 170 -0.68 -15.47 -5.77
CA TRP A 170 -0.95 -16.00 -4.43
C TRP A 170 -2.44 -16.00 -4.09
N LYS A 171 -2.94 -17.13 -3.59
CA LYS A 171 -4.30 -17.35 -3.08
C LYS A 171 -4.31 -17.47 -1.58
#